data_AF-A0AAV9FBM0-F1
#
_entry.id   AF-A0AAV9FBM0-F1
#
_cell.length_a   1.000
_cell.length_b   1.000
_cell.length_c   1.000
_cell.angle_alpha   90.00
_cell.angle_beta   90.00
_cell.angle_gamma   90.00
#
_symmetry.space_group_name_H-M   'P 1'
#
loop_
_entity.id
_entity.type
_entity.pdbx_description
1 polymer ?
#
loop_
_entity_poly.entity_id
_entity_poly.type
_entity_poly.pdbx_seq_one_letter_code
_entity_poly.pdbx_strand_id
1 'polypeptide(L)' 'MTEQEEDLIYRMYKLVGDRWALIAGRIPGRKAEEIERFWIMRHGECYADKRRERKS' A
#
# COMPACT_ATOMS: atom_id res chain seq x y z
N MET A 1 7.09 7.08 -7.91
CA MET A 1 5.78 7.41 -7.34
C MET A 1 5.71 8.92 -7.29
N THR A 2 4.67 9.55 -7.83
CA THR A 2 4.52 11.01 -7.76
C THR A 2 3.90 11.41 -6.42
N GLU A 3 4.07 12.66 -5.97
CA GLU A 3 3.45 13.13 -4.72
C GLU A 3 1.92 12.95 -4.71
N GLN A 4 1.27 13.07 -5.87
CA GLN A 4 -0.17 12.83 -5.99
C GLN A 4 -0.52 11.36 -5.78
N GLU A 5 0.28 10.43 -6.31
CA GLU A 5 0.10 9.00 -6.07
C GLU A 5 0.34 8.67 -4.59
N GLU A 6 1.38 9.24 -3.98
CA GLU A 6 1.72 9.04 -2.57
C GLU A 6 0.61 9.54 -1.62
N ASP A 7 0.08 10.74 -1.84
CA ASP A 7 -1.01 11.30 -1.04
C ASP A 7 -2.30 10.47 -1.20
N LEU A 8 -2.58 9.97 -2.41
CA LEU A 8 -3.71 9.07 -2.63
C LEU A 8 -3.53 7.75 -1.87
N ILE A 9 -2.34 7.13 -1.96
CA ILE A 9 -2.01 5.90 -1.25
C ILE A 9 -2.14 6.11 0.26
N TYR A 10 -1.63 7.22 0.79
CA TYR A 10 -1.71 7.56 2.21
C TYR A 10 -3.15 7.72 2.69
N ARG A 11 -3.97 8.50 1.97
CA ARG A 11 -5.39 8.70 2.30
C ARG A 11 -6.18 7.40 2.22
N MET A 12 -5.96 6.60 1.17
CA MET A 12 -6.65 5.33 1.00
C MET A 12 -6.22 4.32 2.05
N TYR A 13 -4.93 4.23 2.37
CA TYR A 13 -4.43 3.35 3.43
C TYR A 13 -5.05 3.70 4.79
N LYS A 14 -5.21 5.00 5.09
CA LYS A 14 -5.91 5.46 6.30
C LYS A 14 -7.37 5.00 6.35
N LEU A 15 -8.02 4.86 5.20
CA LEU A 15 -9.44 4.50 5.08
C LEU A 15 -9.68 2.99 5.05
N VAL A 16 -8.91 2.25 4.25
CA VAL A 16 -9.15 0.83 3.96
C VAL A 16 -8.07 -0.11 4.49
N GLY A 17 -6.96 0.43 4.99
CA GLY A 17 -5.80 -0.33 5.48
C GLY A 17 -4.95 -0.90 4.36
N ASP A 18 -4.41 -2.10 4.58
CA ASP A 18 -3.54 -2.88 3.69
C ASP A 18 -4.27 -3.47 2.46
N ARG A 19 -5.43 -2.90 2.08
CA ARG A 19 -6.21 -3.34 0.91
C ARG A 19 -5.65 -2.78 -0.40
N TRP A 20 -4.40 -3.14 -0.71
CA TRP A 20 -3.66 -2.62 -1.87
C TRP A 20 -4.36 -2.83 -3.21
N ALA A 21 -5.08 -3.94 -3.39
CA ALA A 21 -5.88 -4.17 -4.61
C ALA A 21 -6.95 -3.08 -4.84
N LEU A 22 -7.56 -2.58 -3.75
CA LEU A 22 -8.57 -1.53 -3.81
C LEU A 22 -7.93 -0.16 -4.07
N ILE A 23 -6.75 0.08 -3.50
CA ILE A 23 -5.97 1.31 -3.71
C ILE A 23 -5.46 1.38 -5.16
N ALA A 24 -4.88 0.28 -5.66
CA ALA A 24 -4.41 0.15 -7.04
C ALA A 24 -5.53 0.34 -8.06
N GLY A 25 -6.75 -0.10 -7.75
CA GLY A 25 -7.93 0.16 -8.59
C GLY A 25 -8.26 1.65 -8.79
N ARG A 26 -7.69 2.56 -7.98
CA ARG A 26 -7.83 4.01 -8.13
C ARG A 26 -6.65 4.70 -8.81
N ILE A 27 -5.53 4.00 -9.00
CA ILE A 27 -4.34 4.53 -9.66
C ILE A 27 -4.12 3.75 -10.96
N PRO A 28 -4.66 4.21 -12.10
CA PRO A 28 -4.50 3.52 -13.36
C PRO A 28 -3.01 3.41 -13.71
N GLY A 29 -2.55 2.20 -14.03
CA GLY A 29 -1.16 1.93 -14.35
C GLY A 29 -0.26 1.57 -13.15
N ARG A 30 -0.78 1.52 -11.92
CA ARG A 30 -0.06 0.98 -10.76
C ARG A 30 -0.58 -0.38 -10.35
N LYS A 31 0.34 -1.31 -10.09
CA LYS A 31 -0.02 -2.60 -9.50
C LYS A 31 -0.06 -2.49 -7.97
N ALA A 32 -0.94 -3.28 -7.37
CA ALA A 32 -1.05 -3.39 -5.91
C ALA A 32 0.29 -3.76 -5.26
N GLU A 33 1.07 -4.64 -5.90
CA GLU A 33 2.38 -5.05 -5.39
C GLU A 33 3.40 -3.90 -5.35
N GLU A 34 3.35 -2.98 -6.32
CA GLU A 34 4.27 -1.84 -6.38
C GLU A 34 3.95 -0.81 -5.28
N ILE A 35 2.66 -0.54 -5.06
CA ILE A 35 2.17 0.36 -4.02
C ILE A 35 2.57 -0.16 -2.64
N GLU A 36 2.36 -1.45 -2.44
CA GLU A 36 2.72 -2.11 -1.20
C GLU A 36 4.23 -2.12 -0.94
N ARG A 37 5.03 -2.42 -1.97
CA ARG A 37 6.49 -2.40 -1.86
C ARG A 37 7.00 -1.01 -1.54
N PHE A 38 6.41 0.03 -2.14
CA PHE A 38 6.72 1.41 -1.80
C PHE A 38 6.34 1.73 -0.35
N TRP A 39 5.15 1.32 0.10
CA TRP A 39 4.72 1.57 1.47
C TRP A 39 5.63 0.88 2.48
N ILE A 40 6.02 -0.37 2.24
CA ILE A 40 6.99 -1.09 3.08
C ILE A 40 8.37 -0.43 3.00
N MET A 41 8.82 0.01 1.83
CA MET A 41 10.12 0.69 1.74
C MET A 41 10.13 2.03 2.48
N ARG A 42 9.00 2.75 2.48
CA ARG A 42 8.87 4.09 3.09
C ARG A 42 8.45 4.07 4.57
N HIS A 43 7.73 3.04 5.00
CA HIS A 43 7.14 2.93 6.34
C HIS A 43 7.47 1.60 7.06
N GLY A 44 8.24 0.71 6.43
CA GLY A 44 8.35 -0.69 6.82
C GLY A 44 9.33 -1.05 7.93
N GLU A 45 10.09 -0.11 8.50
CA GLU A 45 10.81 -0.39 9.75
C GLU A 45 9.84 -0.75 10.89
N CYS A 46 8.54 -0.46 10.76
CA CYS A 46 7.51 -0.83 11.75
C CYS A 46 6.47 -1.87 11.27
N TYR A 47 6.49 -2.35 10.02
CA TYR A 47 5.35 -3.09 9.43
C TYR A 47 5.66 -4.49 8.87
N ALA A 48 6.91 -4.96 8.94
CA ALA A 48 7.31 -6.27 8.42
C ALA A 48 6.59 -7.47 9.08
N ASP A 49 6.02 -7.30 10.28
CA ASP A 49 5.44 -8.41 11.06
C ASP A 49 4.05 -8.87 10.60
N LYS A 50 3.19 -7.99 10.08
CA LYS A 50 1.75 -8.32 9.94
C LYS A 50 1.37 -9.18 8.74
N ARG A 51 2.30 -9.41 7.81
CA ARG A 51 1.99 -10.10 6.53
C ARG A 51 2.05 -11.63 6.63
N ARG A 52 2.61 -12.18 7.71
CA ARG A 52 2.71 -13.63 7.93
C ARG A 52 1.42 -14.29 8.44
N GLU A 53 0.47 -13.54 8.99
CA GLU A 53 -0.71 -14.14 9.65
C GLU A 53 -1.89 -14.50 8.72
N ARG A 54 -1.85 -14.15 7.43
CA ARG A 54 -2.95 -14.50 6.48
C ARG A 54 -2.75 -15.80 5.68
N LYS A 55 -1.76 -16.62 6.03
CA LYS A 55 -1.64 -18.00 5.53
C LYS A 55 -1.85 -18.97 6.69
N SER A 56 -3.10 -19.16 7.10
CA SER A 56 -3.53 -20.31 7.93
C SER A 56 -4.68 -21.01 7.25
#